data_AF-A0A1S6H102-F1
#
_entry.id   AF-A0A1S6H102-F1
#
_cell.length_a   1.000
_cell.length_b   1.000
_cell.length_c   1.000
_cell.angle_alpha   90.00
_cell.angle_beta   90.00
_cell.angle_gamma   90.00
#
_symmetry.space_group_name_H-M   'P 1'
#
loop_
_entity.id
_entity.type
_entity.pdbx_description
1 polymer ?
#
loop_
_entity_poly.entity_id
_entity_poly.type
_entity_poly.pdbx_seq_one_letter_code
_entity_poly.pdbx_strand_id
1 'polypeptide(L)'
;AAKVIAKFTEYILVVLPSKKQRKFNPSCKATIGIISALGRLEKPILKAGKMHHIMKARNKLYPKTSGVAMNAVDHPFGSGRGRHVGKPKTPPKNAPPGRNVGLIRARRTGSKK
;
A
#
# COMPACT_ATOMS: atom_id res chain seq x y z
N ALA A 1 -10.07 -13.44 5.49
CA ALA A 1 -10.78 -13.06 6.73
C ALA A 1 -9.81 -13.05 7.91
N ALA A 2 -10.20 -12.48 9.04
CA ALA A 2 -9.45 -12.62 10.29
C ALA A 2 -9.78 -13.97 10.95
N LYS A 3 -8.86 -14.53 11.73
CA LYS A 3 -9.05 -15.81 12.44
C LYS A 3 -8.80 -15.61 13.93
N VAL A 4 -9.73 -16.06 14.78
CA VAL A 4 -9.52 -16.11 16.24
C VAL A 4 -8.58 -17.29 16.54
N ILE A 5 -7.48 -17.03 17.25
CA ILE A 5 -6.56 -18.09 17.70
C ILE A 5 -6.98 -18.59 19.08
N ALA A 6 -7.11 -17.66 20.02
CA ALA A 6 -7.28 -17.98 21.44
C ALA A 6 -8.16 -16.94 22.10
N LYS A 7 -8.93 -17.39 23.09
CA LYS A 7 -9.75 -16.56 23.96
C LYS A 7 -9.16 -16.64 25.35
N PHE A 8 -8.73 -15.49 25.87
CA PHE A 8 -8.35 -15.32 27.27
C PHE A 8 -9.46 -14.55 27.99
N THR A 9 -9.37 -14.48 29.33
CA THR A 9 -10.33 -13.75 30.16
C THR A 9 -10.32 -12.25 29.86
N GLU A 10 -9.12 -11.67 29.68
CA GLU A 10 -8.95 -10.23 29.47
C GLU A 10 -9.02 -9.80 28.00
N TYR A 11 -8.62 -10.69 27.07
CA TYR A 11 -8.51 -10.34 25.65
C TYR A 11 -8.66 -11.55 24.73
N ILE A 12 -9.00 -11.26 23.47
CA ILE A 12 -9.08 -12.24 22.40
C ILE A 12 -7.90 -12.01 21.45
N LEU A 13 -7.18 -13.08 21.12
CA LEU A 13 -6.07 -13.04 20.17
C LEU A 13 -6.59 -13.36 18.76
N VAL A 14 -6.43 -12.40 17.85
CA VAL A 14 -6.91 -12.51 16.47
C VAL A 14 -5.76 -12.31 15.48
N VAL A 15 -5.68 -13.19 14.48
CA VAL A 15 -4.82 -13.03 13.30
C VAL A 15 -5.58 -12.25 12.24
N LEU A 16 -5.03 -11.10 11.86
CA LEU A 16 -5.56 -10.28 10.77
C LEU A 16 -5.20 -10.89 9.40
N PRO A 17 -5.88 -10.49 8.30
CA PRO A 17 -5.50 -10.88 6.94
C PRO A 17 -4.05 -10.52 6.57
N SER A 18 -3.45 -9.55 7.26
CA SER A 18 -2.02 -9.19 7.16
C SER A 18 -1.07 -10.17 7.86
N LYS A 19 -1.57 -11.29 8.41
CA LYS A 19 -0.87 -12.28 9.24
C LYS A 19 -0.36 -11.75 10.59
N LYS A 20 -0.65 -10.49 10.93
CA LYS A 20 -0.31 -9.92 12.23
C LYS A 20 -1.30 -10.38 13.29
N GLN A 21 -0.78 -10.80 14.44
CA GLN A 21 -1.58 -11.07 15.63
C GLN A 21 -1.86 -9.76 16.37
N ARG A 22 -3.10 -9.57 16.81
CA ARG A 22 -3.52 -8.44 17.64
C ARG A 22 -4.45 -8.90 18.74
N LYS A 23 -4.34 -8.25 19.90
CA LYS A 23 -5.24 -8.43 21.04
C LYS A 23 -6.44 -7.49 20.89
N PHE A 24 -7.64 -8.00 21.13
CA PHE A 24 -8.89 -7.25 21.11
C PHE A 24 -9.65 -7.44 22.41
N ASN A 25 -10.45 -6.45 22.80
CA ASN A 25 -11.34 -6.57 23.95
C ASN A 25 -12.42 -7.64 23.64
N PRO A 26 -12.77 -8.52 24.59
CA PRO A 26 -13.83 -9.50 24.40
C PRO A 26 -15.20 -8.91 24.04
N SER A 27 -15.46 -7.64 24.38
CA SER A 27 -16.70 -6.93 24.03
C SER A 27 -16.78 -6.45 22.57
N CYS A 28 -15.69 -6.56 21.80
CA CYS A 28 -15.68 -6.17 20.40
C CYS A 28 -16.60 -7.07 19.56
N LYS A 29 -17.53 -6.46 18.81
CA LYS A 29 -18.43 -7.16 17.88
C LYS A 29 -17.70 -7.57 16.60
N ALA A 30 -18.03 -8.75 16.08
CA ALA A 30 -17.56 -9.24 14.79
C ALA A 30 -18.67 -10.05 14.10
N THR A 31 -18.62 -10.11 12.77
CA THR A 31 -19.54 -10.94 11.98
C THR A 31 -18.86 -12.26 11.63
N ILE A 32 -19.59 -13.36 11.78
CA ILE A 32 -19.11 -14.70 11.43
C ILE A 32 -19.05 -14.83 9.90
N GLY A 33 -17.94 -15.37 9.38
CA GLY A 33 -17.78 -15.71 7.97
C GLY A 33 -16.71 -14.91 7.24
N ILE A 34 -16.78 -14.95 5.91
CA ILE A 34 -15.87 -14.24 5.00
C ILE A 34 -16.63 -13.13 4.28
N ILE A 35 -15.92 -12.07 3.90
CA ILE A 35 -16.50 -11.01 3.06
C ILE A 35 -16.83 -11.64 1.69
N SER A 36 -18.00 -11.29 1.14
CA SER A 36 -18.43 -11.72 -0.19
C SER A 36 -17.53 -11.18 -1.31
N ALA A 37 -17.67 -11.73 -2.53
CA ALA A 37 -16.88 -11.35 -3.71
C ALA A 37 -15.34 -11.51 -3.54
N LEU A 38 -14.93 -12.56 -2.81
CA LEU A 38 -13.55 -13.05 -2.86
C LEU A 38 -13.22 -13.46 -4.31
N GLY A 39 -12.01 -13.15 -4.79
CA GLY A 39 -11.60 -13.41 -6.18
C GLY A 39 -11.77 -12.24 -7.16
N ARG A 40 -12.33 -11.09 -6.72
CA ARG A 40 -12.43 -9.87 -7.57
C ARG A 40 -11.12 -9.44 -8.23
N LEU A 41 -9.97 -9.74 -7.59
CA LEU A 41 -8.64 -9.37 -8.08
C LEU A 41 -8.03 -10.39 -9.07
N GLU A 42 -8.64 -11.57 -9.24
CA GLU A 42 -8.13 -12.62 -10.13
C GLU A 42 -8.27 -12.21 -11.60
N LYS A 43 -9.36 -11.51 -11.94
CA LYS A 43 -9.55 -10.98 -13.29
C LYS A 43 -8.67 -9.73 -13.51
N PRO A 44 -7.76 -9.74 -14.50
CA PRO A 44 -6.93 -8.58 -14.80
C PRO A 44 -7.76 -7.42 -15.37
N ILE A 45 -7.24 -6.20 -15.22
CA ILE A 45 -7.79 -4.99 -15.84
C ILE A 45 -7.09 -4.81 -17.19
N LEU A 46 -7.79 -5.13 -18.27
CA LEU A 46 -7.21 -5.17 -19.61
C LEU A 46 -7.05 -3.77 -20.26
N LYS A 47 -7.99 -2.86 -20.00
CA LYS A 47 -8.07 -1.54 -20.67
C LYS A 47 -8.00 -0.40 -19.64
N ALA A 48 -7.35 0.69 -20.02
CA ALA A 48 -7.23 1.89 -19.20
C ALA A 48 -8.59 2.51 -18.83
N GLY A 49 -9.59 2.47 -19.73
CA GLY A 49 -10.94 2.98 -19.46
C GLY A 49 -11.61 2.29 -18.27
N LYS A 50 -11.44 0.98 -18.11
CA LYS A 50 -11.95 0.25 -16.94
C LYS A 50 -11.25 0.72 -15.66
N MET A 51 -9.95 0.98 -15.69
CA MET A 51 -9.22 1.54 -14.56
C MET A 51 -9.69 2.96 -14.23
N HIS A 52 -9.99 3.79 -15.23
CA HIS A 52 -10.54 5.13 -15.05
C HIS A 52 -11.84 5.10 -14.22
N HIS A 53 -12.81 4.26 -14.57
CA HIS A 53 -14.06 4.15 -13.81
C HIS A 53 -13.84 3.69 -12.37
N ILE A 54 -12.93 2.73 -12.14
CA ILE A 54 -12.58 2.25 -10.80
C ILE A 54 -11.96 3.37 -9.94
N MET A 55 -11.09 4.19 -10.53
CA MET A 55 -10.40 5.27 -9.81
C MET A 55 -11.31 6.47 -9.57
N LYS A 56 -12.20 6.81 -10.52
CA LYS A 56 -13.23 7.84 -10.39
C LYS A 56 -14.16 7.55 -9.21
N ALA A 57 -14.64 6.31 -9.09
CA ALA A 57 -15.49 5.89 -7.97
C ALA A 57 -14.79 5.98 -6.59
N ARG A 58 -13.45 5.99 -6.55
CA ARG A 58 -12.66 6.05 -5.31
C ARG A 58 -12.04 7.42 -5.03
N ASN A 59 -12.35 8.41 -5.87
CA ASN A 59 -11.72 9.73 -5.88
C ASN A 59 -10.18 9.66 -5.77
N LYS A 60 -9.56 8.82 -6.62
CA LYS A 60 -8.11 8.66 -6.68
C LYS A 60 -7.55 9.25 -7.97
N LEU A 61 -6.47 10.02 -7.84
CA LEU A 61 -5.72 10.54 -8.97
C LEU A 61 -5.22 9.40 -9.88
N TYR A 62 -5.69 9.41 -11.11
CA TYR A 62 -5.33 8.49 -12.18
C TYR A 62 -5.57 9.18 -13.55
N PRO A 63 -4.67 9.03 -14.53
CA PRO A 63 -3.41 8.27 -14.50
C PRO A 63 -2.34 8.95 -13.63
N LYS A 64 -1.33 8.18 -13.22
CA LYS A 64 -0.19 8.69 -12.44
C LYS A 64 1.06 8.74 -13.31
N THR A 65 1.66 9.91 -13.42
CA THR A 65 2.97 10.10 -14.06
C THR A 65 4.09 9.67 -13.11
N SER A 66 5.15 9.07 -13.64
CA SER A 66 6.31 8.67 -12.83
C SER A 66 7.14 9.90 -12.47
N GLY A 67 7.60 10.00 -11.21
CA GLY A 67 8.42 11.14 -10.76
C GLY A 67 9.76 11.29 -11.48
N VAL A 68 10.23 10.24 -12.17
CA VAL A 68 11.44 10.27 -13.03
C VAL A 68 11.16 10.93 -14.39
N ALA A 69 9.91 10.91 -14.83
CA ALA A 69 9.49 11.56 -16.08
C ALA A 69 9.15 13.05 -15.89
N MET A 70 9.19 13.55 -14.64
CA MET A 70 8.93 14.94 -14.31
C MET A 70 10.20 15.78 -14.36
N ASN A 71 10.04 17.10 -14.41
CA ASN A 71 11.16 18.02 -14.32
C ASN A 71 11.75 18.04 -12.90
N ALA A 72 13.00 18.49 -12.75
CA ALA A 72 13.68 18.57 -11.46
C ALA A 72 12.96 19.50 -10.44
N VAL A 73 12.16 20.45 -10.93
CA VAL A 73 11.34 21.35 -10.10
C VAL A 73 10.17 20.63 -9.45
N ASP A 74 9.55 19.68 -10.17
CA ASP A 74 8.29 19.06 -9.75
C ASP A 74 8.50 17.86 -8.82
N HIS A 75 9.62 17.15 -8.96
CA HIS A 75 9.88 15.93 -8.20
C HIS A 75 11.37 15.75 -7.86
N PRO A 76 11.71 15.24 -6.66
CA PRO A 76 13.11 14.98 -6.27
C PRO A 76 13.89 14.00 -7.16
N PHE A 77 13.18 13.23 -7.99
CA PHE A 77 13.72 12.27 -8.95
C PHE A 77 13.62 12.76 -10.40
N GLY A 78 13.10 13.97 -10.63
CA GLY A 78 13.08 14.57 -11.96
C GLY A 78 14.50 14.89 -12.41
N SER A 79 14.83 14.55 -13.65
CA SER A 79 16.14 14.78 -14.26
C SER A 79 15.97 15.37 -15.66
N GLY A 80 16.86 16.27 -16.05
CA GLY A 80 16.87 16.88 -17.38
C GLY A 80 17.63 16.07 -18.44
N ARG A 81 18.57 15.21 -18.03
CA ARG A 81 19.37 14.37 -18.94
C ARG A 81 19.22 12.90 -18.55
N GLY A 82 18.49 12.15 -19.38
CA GLY A 82 18.23 10.72 -19.18
C GLY A 82 17.17 10.42 -18.10
N ARG A 83 16.36 9.38 -18.32
CA ARG A 83 15.32 8.96 -17.38
C ARG A 83 15.92 8.07 -16.30
N HIS A 84 16.58 8.68 -15.32
CA HIS A 84 17.15 7.99 -14.16
C HIS A 84 16.87 8.78 -12.87
N VAL A 85 16.93 8.09 -11.73
CA VAL A 85 16.58 8.68 -10.41
C VAL A 85 17.68 9.62 -9.89
N GLY A 86 18.94 9.37 -10.27
CA GLY A 86 20.11 10.16 -9.86
C GLY A 86 20.46 10.13 -8.36
N LYS A 87 19.65 9.49 -7.51
CA LYS A 87 19.78 9.43 -6.05
C LYS A 87 19.28 8.09 -5.52
N PRO A 88 19.68 7.66 -4.30
CA PRO A 88 19.09 6.49 -3.65
C PRO A 88 17.57 6.64 -3.50
N LYS A 89 16.83 5.55 -3.79
CA LYS A 89 15.35 5.54 -3.71
C LYS A 89 14.82 5.54 -2.27
N THR A 90 15.66 5.25 -1.28
CA THR A 90 15.28 5.17 0.13
C THR A 90 15.59 6.51 0.81
N PRO A 91 14.58 7.30 1.22
CA PRO A 91 14.80 8.56 1.90
C PRO A 91 15.22 8.34 3.37
N PRO A 92 15.87 9.34 4.01
CA PRO A 92 16.17 9.28 5.43
C PRO A 92 14.88 9.22 6.27
N LYS A 93 14.95 8.61 7.47
CA LYS A 93 13.78 8.32 8.31
C LYS A 93 12.94 9.56 8.66
N ASN A 94 13.60 10.70 8.83
CA ASN A 94 13.03 11.98 9.23
C ASN A 94 13.03 12.99 8.06
N ALA A 95 12.95 12.52 6.81
CA ALA A 95 12.86 13.41 5.65
C ALA A 95 11.62 14.33 5.74
N PRO A 96 11.74 15.64 5.44
CA PRO A 96 10.61 16.55 5.41
C PRO A 96 9.62 16.20 4.28
N PRO A 97 8.37 16.72 4.34
CA PRO A 97 7.44 16.62 3.21
C PRO A 97 8.08 17.17 1.93
N GLY A 98 7.76 16.58 0.79
CA GLY A 98 8.41 16.87 -0.50
C GLY A 98 9.67 16.05 -0.76
N ARG A 99 10.57 15.90 0.24
CA ARG A 99 11.78 15.04 0.10
C ARG A 99 11.50 13.56 0.39
N ASN A 100 10.47 13.25 1.17
CA ASN A 100 10.11 11.88 1.57
C ASN A 100 9.39 11.10 0.46
N VAL A 101 10.12 10.77 -0.62
CA VAL A 101 9.62 10.06 -1.82
C VAL A 101 10.38 8.76 -2.07
N GLY A 102 9.77 7.85 -2.84
CA GLY A 102 10.38 6.54 -3.16
C GLY A 102 10.04 5.46 -2.12
N LEU A 103 11.05 4.69 -1.71
CA LEU A 103 10.93 3.54 -0.82
C LEU A 103 10.97 4.00 0.65
N ILE A 104 9.87 4.58 1.11
CA ILE A 104 9.75 5.17 2.45
C ILE A 104 9.99 4.12 3.54
N ARG A 105 10.97 4.37 4.41
CA ARG A 105 11.30 3.53 5.58
C ARG A 105 11.53 2.05 5.21
N ALA A 106 12.10 1.80 4.03
CA ALA A 106 12.43 0.46 3.61
C ALA A 106 13.49 -0.17 4.53
N ARG A 107 13.17 -1.31 5.14
CA ARG A 107 14.14 -2.12 5.90
C ARG A 107 15.02 -2.98 5.00
N ARG A 108 14.53 -3.28 3.81
CA ARG A 108 15.20 -4.09 2.77
C ARG A 108 14.65 -3.71 1.41
N THR A 109 15.43 -3.92 0.36
CA THR A 109 15.05 -3.71 -1.04
C THR A 109 15.31 -4.98 -1.86
N GLY A 110 14.69 -5.09 -3.03
CA GLY A 110 14.78 -6.29 -3.87
C GLY A 110 13.76 -7.37 -3.53
N SER A 111 13.85 -8.53 -4.18
CA SER A 111 12.93 -9.65 -3.96
C SER A 111 13.22 -10.36 -2.64
N LYS A 112 12.18 -10.92 -2.02
CA LYS A 112 12.36 -11.91 -0.95
C LYS A 112 12.75 -13.22 -1.63
N LYS A 113 13.99 -13.66 -1.44
CA LYS A 113 14.30 -15.08 -1.53
C LYS A 113 13.65 -15.79 -0.35
#